data_AF-A0A963B552-F1
#
_entry.id   AF-A0A963B552-F1
#
_cell.length_a   1.000
_cell.length_b   1.000
_cell.length_c   1.000
_cell.angle_alpha   90.00
_cell.angle_beta   90.00
_cell.angle_gamma   90.00
#
_symmetry.space_group_name_H-M   'P 1'
#
loop_
_entity.id
_entity.type
_entity.pdbx_description
1 polymer ?
#
loop_
_entity_poly.entity_id
_entity_poly.type
_entity_poly.pdbx_seq_one_letter_code
_entity_poly.pdbx_strand_id
1 'polypeptide(L)' 'MNSDHDLMNQVDACVARICDLGCAMVYRTIEMMEAGEEVAEVAAVDDATRQEVLLELKAVMS' A
#
# COMPACT_ATOMS: atom_id res chain seq x y z
N MET A 1 0.08 -17.15 17.37
CA MET A 1 -0.33 -15.73 17.42
C MET A 1 0.91 -14.91 17.12
N ASN A 2 1.10 -14.50 15.87
CA ASN A 2 2.20 -13.65 15.38
C ASN A 2 1.89 -13.08 13.98
N SER A 3 0.97 -13.69 13.23
CA SER A 3 0.62 -13.31 11.86
C SER A 3 0.08 -11.88 11.70
N ASP A 4 -0.66 -11.37 12.68
CA ASP A 4 -1.24 -10.01 12.59
C ASP A 4 -0.18 -8.91 12.72
N HIS A 5 0.88 -9.16 13.49
CA HIS A 5 1.98 -8.20 13.65
C HIS A 5 2.87 -8.14 12.40
N ASP A 6 3.12 -9.29 11.77
CA ASP A 6 3.88 -9.37 10.52
C ASP A 6 3.13 -8.68 9.37
N LEU A 7 1.80 -8.79 9.33
CA LEU A 7 0.96 -8.09 8.36
C LEU A 7 1.06 -6.57 8.52
N MET A 8 0.89 -6.05 9.74
CA MET A 8 0.99 -4.61 10.01
C MET A 8 2.35 -4.04 9.59
N ASN A 9 3.44 -4.76 9.89
CA ASN A 9 4.78 -4.34 9.50
C ASN A 9 4.97 -4.27 7.97
N GLN A 10 4.34 -5.18 7.22
CA GLN A 10 4.39 -5.16 5.75
C GLN A 10 3.56 -4.02 5.16
N VAL A 11 2.37 -3.76 5.72
CA VAL A 11 1.53 -2.63 5.32
C VAL A 11 2.26 -1.32 5.54
N ASP A 12 2.77 -1.08 6.75
CA ASP A 12 3.50 0.13 7.11
C ASP A 12 4.71 0.35 6.21
N ALA A 13 5.48 -0.71 5.93
CA ALA A 13 6.64 -0.64 5.04
C ALA A 13 6.27 -0.33 3.58
N CYS A 14 5.11 -0.78 3.09
CA CYS A 14 4.63 -0.43 1.76
C CYS A 14 4.13 1.02 1.72
N VAL A 15 3.34 1.44 2.70
CA VAL A 15 2.82 2.80 2.81
C VAL A 15 3.96 3.81 2.89
N ALA A 16 4.96 3.57 3.75
CA ALA A 16 6.12 4.45 3.88
C ALA A 16 6.87 4.59 2.55
N ARG A 17 7.16 3.47 1.86
CA ARG A 17 7.84 3.49 0.56
C ARG A 17 7.07 4.27 -0.51
N ILE A 18 5.75 4.15 -0.53
CA ILE A 18 4.89 4.86 -1.49
C ILE A 18 4.84 6.36 -1.17
N CYS A 19 4.70 6.71 0.12
CA CYS A 19 4.69 8.10 0.58
C CYS A 19 6.02 8.82 0.30
N ASP A 20 7.15 8.13 0.38
CA ASP A 20 8.49 8.68 0.06
C ASP A 20 8.63 9.11 -1.42
N LEU A 21 7.77 8.61 -2.33
CA LEU A 21 7.73 9.02 -3.74
C LEU A 21 7.05 10.39 -3.94
N GLY A 22 6.38 10.90 -2.91
CA GLY A 22 5.65 12.17 -2.92
C GLY A 22 4.18 12.05 -3.33
N CYS A 23 3.38 13.06 -2.97
CA CYS A 23 1.92 13.00 -3.07
C CYS A 23 1.38 12.69 -4.47
N ALA A 24 1.97 13.25 -5.53
CA ALA A 24 1.53 12.98 -6.90
C ALA A 24 1.69 11.50 -7.29
N MET A 25 2.77 10.87 -6.83
CA MET A 25 2.99 9.44 -7.05
C MET A 25 2.06 8.60 -6.18
N VAL A 26 1.78 9.02 -4.94
CA VAL A 26 0.81 8.34 -4.07
C VAL A 26 -0.58 8.28 -4.73
N TYR A 27 -1.08 9.40 -5.26
CA TYR A 27 -2.37 9.42 -5.97
C TYR A 27 -2.39 8.48 -7.17
N ARG A 28 -1.33 8.52 -7.98
CA ARG A 28 -1.20 7.60 -9.13
C ARG A 28 -1.16 6.14 -8.70
N THR A 29 -0.45 5.82 -7.62
CA THR A 29 -0.38 4.47 -7.06
C THR A 29 -1.76 4.01 -6.60
N ILE A 30 -2.54 4.87 -5.93
CA ILE A 30 -3.93 4.56 -5.54
C ILE A 30 -4.77 4.24 -6.78
N GLU A 31 -4.72 5.08 -7.82
CA GLU A 31 -5.47 4.87 -9.07
C GLU A 31 -5.11 3.53 -9.74
N MET A 32 -3.81 3.22 -9.85
CA MET A 32 -3.33 1.95 -10.39
C MET A 32 -3.80 0.77 -9.53
N MET A 33 -3.74 0.90 -8.20
CA MET A 33 -4.18 -0.15 -7.29
C MET A 33 -5.69 -0.44 -7.42
N GLU A 34 -6.51 0.60 -7.56
CA GLU A 34 -7.96 0.51 -7.76
C GLU A 34 -8.33 -0.05 -9.15
N ALA A 35 -7.54 0.28 -10.19
CA ALA A 35 -7.69 -0.27 -11.53
C ALA A 35 -7.28 -1.75 -11.63
N GLY A 36 -6.70 -2.33 -10.58
CA GLY A 36 -6.16 -3.69 -10.58
C GLY A 36 -4.85 -3.81 -11.36
N GLU A 37 -4.15 -2.70 -11.59
CA GLU A 37 -2.84 -2.69 -12.21
C GLU A 37 -1.75 -3.16 -11.23
N GLU A 38 -0.65 -3.65 -11.80
CA GLU A 38 0.54 -4.03 -11.05
C GLU A 38 1.29 -2.79 -10.60
N VAL A 39 1.61 -2.76 -9.29
CA VAL A 39 2.35 -1.67 -8.65
C VAL A 39 3.54 -2.30 -7.95
N ALA A 40 4.76 -1.84 -8.29
CA ALA A 40 6.01 -2.44 -7.85
C ALA A 40 6.16 -2.45 -6.31
N GLU A 41 5.62 -1.43 -5.66
CA GLU A 41 5.71 -1.21 -4.22
C GLU A 41 4.94 -2.27 -3.43
N VAL A 42 3.89 -2.85 -4.01
CA VAL A 42 3.05 -3.90 -3.40
C VAL A 42 3.15 -5.25 -4.13
N ALA A 43 4.02 -5.39 -5.13
CA ALA A 43 4.15 -6.62 -5.91
C ALA A 43 4.66 -7.83 -5.10
N ALA A 44 5.30 -7.58 -3.95
CA ALA A 44 5.87 -8.62 -3.10
C ALA A 44 4.92 -9.11 -1.99
N VAL A 45 3.72 -8.52 -1.87
CA VAL A 45 2.74 -8.87 -0.84
C VAL A 45 1.51 -9.55 -1.45
N ASP A 46 0.72 -10.22 -0.61
CA ASP A 46 -0.52 -10.85 -1.04
C ASP A 46 -1.67 -9.83 -1.21
N ASP A 47 -2.79 -10.30 -1.77
CA ASP A 47 -3.94 -9.44 -2.06
C ASP A 47 -4.56 -8.83 -0.80
N ALA A 48 -4.52 -9.54 0.33
CA ALA A 48 -5.03 -9.03 1.60
C ALA A 48 -4.19 -7.83 2.08
N THR A 49 -2.86 -7.99 2.09
CA THR A 49 -1.93 -6.91 2.43
C THR A 49 -2.04 -5.75 1.44
N ARG A 50 -2.17 -6.04 0.14
CA ARG A 50 -2.38 -5.02 -0.89
C ARG A 50 -3.63 -4.19 -0.64
N GLN A 51 -4.73 -4.80 -0.20
CA GLN A 51 -5.96 -4.09 0.13
C GLN A 51 -5.81 -3.21 1.36
N GLU A 52 -5.14 -3.69 2.41
CA GLU A 52 -4.86 -2.88 3.61
C GLU A 52 -3.97 -1.67 3.29
N VAL A 53 -2.92 -1.86 2.46
CA VAL A 53 -2.09 -0.74 1.97
C VAL A 53 -2.93 0.30 1.23
N LEU A 54 -3.85 -0.13 0.36
CA LEU A 54 -4.72 0.80 -0.36
C LEU A 54 -5.62 1.59 0.58
N LEU A 55 -6.19 0.95 1.60
CA LEU A 55 -7.02 1.60 2.61
C LEU A 55 -6.24 2.66 3.38
N GLU A 56 -5.02 2.33 3.83
CA GLU A 56 -4.16 3.25 4.56
C GLU A 56 -3.72 4.44 3.70
N LEU A 57 -3.30 4.22 2.46
CA LEU A 57 -2.91 5.31 1.54
C LEU A 57 -4.07 6.30 1.32
N LYS A 58 -5.29 5.79 1.17
CA LYS A 58 -6.49 6.62 1.02
C LYS A 58 -6.84 7.38 2.30
N ALA A 59 -6.61 6.79 3.47
CA ALA A 59 -6.79 7.46 4.75
C ALA A 59 -5.80 8.63 4.95
N VAL A 60 -4.55 8.47 4.52
CA VAL A 60 -3.51 9.50 4.61
C VAL A 60 -3.75 10.67 3.62
N MET A 61 -4.32 10.39 2.44
CA MET A 61 -4.56 11.38 1.38
C MET A 61 -5.94 12.09 1.47
N SER A 62 -6.74 11.81 2.50
CA SER A 62 -8.01 12.50 2.76
C SER A 62 -7.81 13.86 3.44
#